data_AF-A0A7S2PXD3-F1
#
_entry.id   AF-A0A7S2PXD3-F1
#
_cell.length_a   1.000
_cell.length_b   1.000
_cell.length_c   1.000
_cell.angle_alpha   90.00
_cell.angle_beta   90.00
_cell.angle_gamma   90.00
#
_symmetry.space_group_name_H-M   'P 1'
#
loop_
_entity.id
_entity.type
_entity.pdbx_description
1 polymer ?
#
loop_
_entity_poly.entity_id
_entity_poly.type
_entity_poly.pdbx_seq_one_letter_code
_entity_poly.pdbx_strand_id
1 'polypeptide(L)'
;TTMAASRAFDAARRLASKNKRRFQEDGFDLDLSYVTNRIVAMGFPSTGWEAVYRNPREQVQQFFEQRHKGHFKVYNLCSERRYDLQGIFPEVEYFPFDDHNPCPFEMLVLLLDNITEYLERNERNVVAVHCKAGKGR
;
A
#
# COMPACT_ATOMS: atom_id res chain seq x y z
N THR A 1 17.00 21.57 15.57
CA THR A 1 17.43 21.02 14.26
C THR A 1 16.48 19.96 13.71
N THR A 2 15.82 19.15 14.56
CA THR A 2 14.90 18.05 14.17
C THR A 2 13.55 18.48 13.57
N MET A 3 12.94 19.58 14.04
CA MET A 3 11.63 20.04 13.52
C MET A 3 11.69 20.58 12.07
N ALA A 4 12.80 21.20 11.67
CA ALA A 4 12.96 21.74 10.32
C ALA A 4 13.08 20.62 9.28
N ALA A 5 13.83 19.55 9.61
CA ALA A 5 13.93 18.36 8.78
C ALA A 5 12.56 17.65 8.64
N SER A 6 11.81 17.50 9.74
CA SER A 6 10.45 16.94 9.70
C SER A 6 9.53 17.71 8.76
N ARG A 7 9.50 19.05 8.85
CA ARG A 7 8.67 19.87 7.94
C ARG A 7 9.09 19.76 6.48
N ALA A 8 10.39 19.65 6.20
CA ALA A 8 10.91 19.47 4.86
C ALA A 8 10.51 18.11 4.26
N PHE A 9 10.49 17.05 5.07
CA PHE A 9 10.02 15.72 4.65
C PHE A 9 8.52 15.72 4.37
N ASP A 10 7.71 16.37 5.20
CA ASP A 10 6.26 16.47 4.97
C ASP A 10 5.95 17.26 3.69
N ALA A 11 6.71 18.32 3.40
CA ALA A 11 6.61 19.06 2.14
C ALA A 11 6.97 18.19 0.92
N ALA A 12 8.04 17.39 0.99
CA ALA A 12 8.43 16.47 -0.08
C ALA A 12 7.35 15.39 -0.34
N ARG A 13 6.74 14.84 0.71
CA ARG A 13 5.61 13.88 0.60
C ARG A 13 4.41 14.49 -0.08
N ARG A 14 4.03 15.72 0.31
CA ARG A 14 2.90 16.43 -0.31
C ARG A 14 3.14 16.66 -1.80
N LEU A 15 4.35 17.10 -2.18
CA LEU A 15 4.73 17.29 -3.58
C LEU A 15 4.68 15.98 -4.40
N ALA A 16 5.16 14.87 -3.83
CA ALA A 16 5.11 13.56 -4.50
C ALA A 16 3.68 13.01 -4.65
N SER A 17 2.78 13.40 -3.74
CA SER A 17 1.38 12.97 -3.77
C SER A 17 0.53 13.71 -4.80
N LYS A 18 0.88 14.94 -5.20
CA LYS A 18 0.06 15.79 -6.10
C LYS A 18 -1.45 15.71 -5.72
N ASN A 19 -2.32 15.29 -6.65
CA ASN A 19 -3.78 15.17 -6.44
C ASN A 19 -4.24 13.84 -5.79
N LYS A 20 -3.34 13.05 -5.18
CA LYS A 20 -3.75 11.79 -4.55
C LYS A 20 -4.48 12.06 -3.23
N ARG A 21 -5.52 11.26 -2.96
CA ARG A 21 -6.15 11.22 -1.64
C ARG A 21 -5.17 10.57 -0.66
N ARG A 22 -4.78 11.32 0.36
CA ARG A 22 -3.93 10.85 1.45
C ARG A 22 -4.79 10.57 2.67
N PHE A 23 -4.42 9.55 3.42
CA PHE A 23 -4.99 9.26 4.72
C PHE A 23 -4.30 10.13 5.77
N GLN A 24 -5.06 10.97 6.47
CA GLN A 24 -4.57 11.94 7.46
C GLN A 24 -5.41 11.90 8.74
N GLU A 25 -5.33 10.80 9.49
CA GLU A 25 -6.06 10.59 10.75
C GLU A 25 -5.17 9.83 11.75
N ASP A 26 -5.46 9.95 13.06
CA ASP A 26 -4.79 9.23 14.15
C ASP A 26 -3.25 9.30 14.14
N GLY A 27 -2.70 10.39 13.63
CA GLY A 27 -1.25 10.58 13.52
C GLY A 27 -0.60 9.90 12.30
N PHE A 28 -1.38 9.29 11.41
CA PHE A 28 -0.90 8.77 10.13
C PHE A 28 -1.02 9.83 9.04
N ASP A 29 0.00 9.96 8.19
CA ASP A 29 -0.04 10.71 6.93
C ASP A 29 0.49 9.81 5.80
N LEU A 30 -0.39 9.03 5.18
CA LEU A 30 -0.05 7.98 4.22
C LEU A 30 -0.71 8.22 2.85
N ASP A 31 0.02 7.91 1.78
CA ASP A 31 -0.52 7.71 0.42
C ASP A 31 -1.33 6.40 0.42
N LEU A 32 -2.53 6.47 0.98
CA LEU A 32 -3.43 5.34 1.24
C LEU A 32 -4.87 5.84 1.13
N SER A 33 -5.75 5.03 0.57
CA SER A 33 -7.18 5.33 0.45
C SER A 33 -8.02 4.06 0.56
N TYR A 34 -9.09 4.13 1.34
CA TYR A 34 -10.16 3.14 1.29
C TYR A 34 -10.98 3.36 0.01
N VAL A 35 -10.93 2.40 -0.91
CA VAL A 35 -11.84 2.35 -2.07
C VAL A 35 -13.23 1.91 -1.60
N THR A 36 -13.24 0.94 -0.69
CA THR A 36 -14.39 0.54 0.13
C THR A 36 -13.91 0.36 1.56
N ASN A 37 -14.80 0.05 2.50
CA ASN A 37 -14.42 -0.22 3.89
C ASN A 37 -13.43 -1.41 4.04
N ARG A 38 -13.31 -2.26 3.02
CA ARG A 38 -12.51 -3.50 3.06
C ARG A 38 -11.45 -3.61 1.95
N ILE A 39 -11.38 -2.61 1.06
CA ILE A 39 -10.42 -2.58 -0.04
C ILE A 39 -9.64 -1.28 0.04
N VAL A 40 -8.35 -1.40 0.27
CA VAL A 40 -7.40 -0.29 0.37
C VAL A 40 -6.52 -0.25 -0.86
N ALA A 41 -6.43 0.92 -1.48
CA ALA A 41 -5.39 1.22 -2.47
C ALA A 41 -4.32 2.09 -1.81
N MET A 42 -3.04 1.73 -1.98
CA MET A 42 -1.95 2.50 -1.40
C MET A 42 -0.74 2.65 -2.33
N GLY A 43 0.06 3.67 -2.05
CA GLY A 43 1.40 3.81 -2.58
C GLY A 43 2.37 2.81 -1.96
N PHE A 44 3.49 2.60 -2.65
CA PHE A 44 4.52 1.65 -2.26
C PHE A 44 5.04 1.85 -0.81
N PRO A 45 5.05 0.80 0.03
CA PRO A 45 5.67 0.83 1.36
C PRO A 45 7.20 0.76 1.22
N SER A 46 7.86 1.85 1.59
CA SER A 46 9.28 2.09 1.29
C SER A 46 10.17 2.12 2.54
N THR A 47 11.46 1.87 2.35
CA THR A 47 12.51 1.98 3.38
C THR A 47 13.57 3.00 2.97
N GLY A 48 14.39 3.44 3.93
CA GLY A 48 15.51 4.35 3.67
C GLY A 48 15.08 5.69 3.09
N TRP A 49 15.85 6.23 2.14
CA TRP A 49 15.60 7.54 1.54
C TRP A 49 14.32 7.61 0.69
N GLU A 50 13.78 6.49 0.21
CA GLU A 50 12.52 6.50 -0.54
C GLU A 50 11.31 6.83 0.37
N ALA A 51 11.39 6.56 1.68
CA ALA A 51 10.37 6.91 2.68
C ALA A 51 10.24 8.42 2.95
N VAL A 52 11.16 9.21 2.40
CA VAL A 52 11.08 10.67 2.41
C VAL A 52 9.94 11.17 1.53
N TYR A 53 9.58 10.44 0.47
CA TYR A 53 8.52 10.86 -0.46
C TYR A 53 7.45 9.78 -0.71
N ARG A 54 7.64 8.57 -0.16
CA ARG A 54 6.68 7.45 -0.16
C ARG A 54 6.24 7.10 1.25
N ASN A 55 5.35 6.10 1.37
CA ASN A 55 4.89 5.61 2.66
C ASN A 55 6.04 4.97 3.42
N PRO A 56 6.36 5.40 4.66
CA PRO A 56 7.28 4.68 5.53
C PRO A 56 6.68 3.31 5.84
N ARG A 57 7.41 2.24 5.53
CA ARG A 57 6.93 0.86 5.71
C ARG A 57 6.48 0.57 7.14
N GLU A 58 7.21 1.07 8.13
CA GLU A 58 6.90 0.91 9.55
C GLU A 58 5.56 1.58 9.90
N GLN A 59 5.25 2.74 9.33
CA GLN A 59 3.96 3.41 9.55
C GLN A 59 2.81 2.65 8.88
N VAL A 60 3.03 2.08 7.69
CA VAL A 60 2.03 1.23 7.03
C VAL A 60 1.73 -0.01 7.86
N GLN A 61 2.79 -0.66 8.39
CA GLN A 61 2.63 -1.82 9.27
C GLN A 61 1.86 -1.46 10.55
N GLN A 62 2.23 -0.35 11.21
CA GLN A 62 1.53 0.14 12.40
C GLN A 62 0.07 0.48 12.10
N PHE A 63 -0.21 1.09 10.95
CA PHE A 63 -1.57 1.42 10.53
C PHE A 63 -2.45 0.17 10.44
N PHE A 64 -1.99 -0.86 9.72
CA PHE A 64 -2.75 -2.11 9.59
C PHE A 64 -2.80 -2.91 10.90
N GLU A 65 -1.74 -2.90 11.70
CA GLU A 65 -1.75 -3.57 13.01
C GLU A 65 -2.70 -2.90 14.00
N GLN A 66 -2.86 -1.57 13.95
CA GLN A 66 -3.78 -0.85 14.82
C GLN A 66 -5.24 -1.00 14.38
N ARG A 67 -5.52 -0.97 13.07
CA ARG A 67 -6.90 -0.93 12.55
C ARG A 67 -7.44 -2.27 12.06
N HIS A 68 -6.57 -3.20 11.66
CA HIS A 68 -6.93 -4.46 10.99
C HIS A 68 -6.09 -5.64 11.51
N LYS A 69 -5.77 -5.66 12.81
CA LYS A 69 -4.93 -6.69 13.44
C LYS A 69 -5.37 -8.11 13.07
N GLY A 70 -4.47 -8.86 12.43
CA GLY A 70 -4.73 -10.24 12.00
C GLY A 70 -5.76 -10.41 10.87
N HIS A 71 -6.21 -9.31 10.27
CA HIS A 71 -7.29 -9.27 9.28
C HIS A 71 -6.90 -8.48 8.02
N PHE A 72 -5.61 -8.46 7.67
CA PHE A 72 -5.18 -7.81 6.44
C PHE A 72 -4.19 -8.64 5.61
N LYS A 73 -4.33 -8.51 4.29
CA LYS A 73 -3.44 -9.12 3.28
C LYS A 73 -3.00 -8.09 2.26
N VAL A 74 -1.73 -8.13 1.89
CA VAL A 74 -1.12 -7.15 0.98
C VAL A 74 -0.90 -7.76 -0.40
N TYR A 75 -1.26 -7.03 -1.45
CA TYR A 75 -1.05 -7.44 -2.84
C TYR A 75 -0.07 -6.47 -3.51
N ASN A 76 1.05 -6.99 -3.98
CA ASN A 76 2.07 -6.23 -4.68
C ASN A 76 1.97 -6.44 -6.20
N LEU A 77 1.66 -5.37 -6.93
CA LEU A 77 1.53 -5.37 -8.38
C LEU A 77 2.84 -5.01 -9.12
N CYS A 78 3.93 -4.73 -8.39
CA CYS A 78 5.19 -4.27 -8.97
C CYS A 78 6.02 -5.41 -9.58
N SER A 79 6.25 -5.39 -10.90
CA SER A 79 7.25 -6.27 -11.55
C SER A 79 8.67 -5.84 -11.24
N GLU A 80 8.92 -4.53 -11.17
CA GLU A 80 10.25 -3.94 -11.00
C GLU A 80 10.82 -4.03 -9.58
N ARG A 81 9.98 -4.39 -8.60
CA ARG A 81 10.25 -4.26 -7.17
C ARG A 81 9.73 -5.50 -6.44
N ARG A 82 10.43 -6.62 -6.64
CA ARG A 82 10.31 -7.82 -5.82
C ARG A 82 11.25 -7.68 -4.61
N TYR A 83 10.81 -6.96 -3.59
CA TYR A 83 11.44 -7.05 -2.28
C TYR A 83 10.68 -8.06 -1.45
N ASP A 84 11.39 -8.65 -0.49
CA ASP A 84 10.74 -9.55 0.44
C ASP A 84 9.87 -8.75 1.42
N LEU A 85 8.59 -8.63 1.08
CA LEU A 85 7.57 -8.20 2.03
C LEU A 85 7.17 -9.36 2.96
N GLN A 86 7.57 -10.60 2.67
CA GLN A 86 7.35 -11.73 3.56
C GLN A 86 8.18 -11.49 4.83
N GLY A 87 7.55 -11.71 5.99
CA GLY A 87 8.13 -11.39 7.29
C GLY A 87 7.96 -9.92 7.74
N ILE A 88 7.52 -9.02 6.85
CA ILE A 88 7.14 -7.65 7.22
C ILE A 88 5.64 -7.55 7.42
N PHE A 89 4.89 -8.08 6.47
CA PHE A 89 3.45 -8.23 6.56
C PHE A 89 3.11 -9.72 6.76
N PRO A 90 2.03 -10.04 7.49
CA PRO A 90 1.67 -11.42 7.82
C PRO A 90 1.31 -12.23 6.58
N GLU A 91 0.61 -11.63 5.62
CA GLU A 91 0.21 -12.25 4.36
C GLU A 91 0.47 -11.31 3.17
N VAL A 92 1.21 -11.80 2.18
CA VAL A 92 1.55 -11.05 0.96
C VAL A 92 1.44 -11.92 -0.27
N GLU A 93 0.81 -11.40 -1.33
CA GLU A 93 0.78 -12.02 -2.65
C GLU A 93 1.38 -11.09 -3.70
N TYR A 94 1.92 -11.70 -4.77
CA TYR A 94 2.56 -10.98 -5.86
C TYR A 94 1.84 -11.26 -7.16
N PHE A 95 1.29 -10.20 -7.78
CA PHE A 95 0.67 -10.23 -9.11
C PHE A 95 1.36 -9.19 -10.01
N PRO A 96 2.63 -9.42 -10.38
CA PRO A 96 3.48 -8.39 -10.95
C PRO A 96 3.17 -8.12 -12.42
N PHE A 97 3.01 -6.85 -12.78
CA PHE A 97 3.00 -6.39 -14.18
C PHE A 97 3.66 -5.02 -14.34
N ASP A 98 4.10 -4.74 -15.56
CA ASP A 98 4.97 -3.60 -15.86
C ASP A 98 4.27 -2.26 -15.69
N ASP A 99 5.02 -1.27 -15.21
CA ASP A 99 4.52 0.08 -15.05
C ASP A 99 4.03 0.65 -16.39
N HIS A 100 2.86 1.29 -16.38
CA HIS A 100 2.19 1.84 -17.58
C HIS A 100 1.76 0.79 -18.64
N ASN A 101 1.65 -0.48 -18.27
CA ASN A 101 1.09 -1.54 -19.11
C ASN A 101 -0.14 -2.17 -18.46
N PRO A 102 -1.10 -2.69 -19.24
CA PRO A 102 -2.19 -3.50 -18.70
C PRO A 102 -1.64 -4.82 -18.14
N CYS A 103 -2.30 -5.36 -17.11
CA CYS A 103 -2.03 -6.74 -16.68
C CYS A 103 -2.58 -7.74 -17.70
N PRO A 104 -1.97 -8.94 -17.83
CA PRO A 104 -2.58 -10.02 -18.58
C PRO A 104 -3.98 -10.34 -18.03
N PHE A 105 -4.95 -10.58 -18.91
CA PHE A 105 -6.34 -10.82 -18.49
C PHE A 105 -6.47 -12.00 -17.51
N GLU A 106 -5.75 -13.09 -17.75
CA GLU A 106 -5.70 -14.24 -16.85
C GLU A 106 -5.20 -13.88 -15.44
N MET A 107 -4.19 -13.00 -15.35
CA MET A 107 -3.68 -12.51 -14.07
C MET A 107 -4.72 -11.68 -13.33
N LEU A 108 -5.52 -10.87 -14.05
CA LEU A 108 -6.60 -10.11 -13.45
C LEU A 108 -7.64 -11.04 -12.83
N VAL A 109 -8.04 -12.10 -13.54
CA VAL A 109 -8.99 -13.10 -13.03
C VAL A 109 -8.45 -13.75 -11.76
N LEU A 110 -7.21 -14.22 -11.79
CA LEU A 110 -6.57 -14.85 -10.62
C LEU A 110 -6.43 -13.89 -9.43
N LEU A 111 -6.12 -12.62 -9.67
CA LEU A 111 -6.04 -11.59 -8.63
C LEU A 111 -7.41 -11.37 -7.97
N LEU A 112 -8.47 -11.27 -8.78
CA LEU A 112 -9.83 -11.06 -8.29
C LEU A 112 -10.33 -12.27 -7.49
N ASP A 113 -10.05 -13.48 -7.95
CA ASP A 113 -10.40 -14.71 -7.22
C ASP A 113 -9.68 -14.76 -5.86
N ASN A 114 -8.37 -14.48 -5.83
CA ASN A 114 -7.59 -14.50 -4.59
C ASN A 114 -8.05 -13.43 -3.58
N ILE A 115 -8.38 -12.22 -4.06
CA ILE A 115 -8.93 -11.14 -3.22
C ILE A 115 -10.30 -11.55 -2.68
N THR A 116 -11.17 -12.07 -3.54
CA THR A 116 -12.53 -12.46 -3.16
C THR A 116 -12.50 -13.57 -2.11
N GLU A 117 -11.71 -14.61 -2.35
CA GLU A 117 -11.54 -15.72 -1.41
C GLU A 117 -11.03 -15.21 -0.04
N TYR A 118 -10.04 -14.31 -0.01
CA TYR A 118 -9.55 -13.75 1.24
C TYR A 118 -10.63 -12.95 1.99
N LEU A 119 -11.40 -12.13 1.28
CA LEU A 119 -12.48 -11.33 1.87
C LEU A 119 -13.64 -12.19 2.36
N GLU A 120 -13.96 -13.30 1.70
CA GLU A 120 -15.05 -14.20 2.09
C GLU A 120 -14.73 -15.02 3.36
N ARG A 121 -13.46 -15.27 3.65
CA ARG A 121 -13.03 -16.01 4.85
C ARG A 121 -13.46 -15.35 6.17
N ASN A 122 -13.58 -14.01 6.20
CA ASN A 122 -14.01 -13.28 7.39
C ASN A 122 -14.49 -11.86 7.03
N GLU A 123 -15.61 -11.40 7.59
CA GLU A 123 -16.16 -10.06 7.34
C GLU A 123 -15.23 -8.91 7.74
N ARG A 124 -14.29 -9.14 8.66
CA ARG A 124 -13.29 -8.15 9.09
C ARG A 124 -12.08 -8.08 8.17
N ASN A 125 -11.90 -9.04 7.26
CA ASN A 125 -10.74 -9.07 6.39
C ASN A 125 -10.72 -7.86 5.46
N VAL A 126 -9.54 -7.27 5.31
CA VAL A 126 -9.24 -6.12 4.47
C VAL A 126 -8.07 -6.47 3.54
N VAL A 127 -8.15 -6.04 2.29
CA VAL A 127 -7.04 -6.18 1.34
C VAL A 127 -6.38 -4.83 1.10
N ALA A 128 -5.06 -4.83 0.98
CA ALA A 128 -4.26 -3.66 0.64
C ALA A 128 -3.53 -3.90 -0.69
N VAL A 129 -4.00 -3.28 -1.75
CA VAL A 129 -3.41 -3.39 -3.08
C VAL A 129 -2.48 -2.20 -3.31
N HIS A 130 -1.24 -2.48 -3.71
CA HIS A 130 -0.29 -1.43 -4.03
C HIS A 130 0.48 -1.72 -5.32
N CYS A 131 0.83 -0.63 -5.98
CA CYS A 131 1.85 -0.61 -7.01
C CYS A 131 2.94 0.39 -6.59
N LYS A 132 3.68 0.97 -7.53
CA LYS A 132 4.66 2.02 -7.21
C LYS A 132 3.96 3.27 -6.70
N ALA A 133 2.87 3.70 -7.32
CA ALA A 133 2.20 4.97 -7.02
C ALA A 133 0.73 4.88 -6.64
N GLY A 134 0.15 3.69 -6.52
CA GLY A 134 -1.26 3.50 -6.18
C GLY A 134 -2.19 4.24 -7.14
N LYS A 135 -2.00 4.06 -8.45
CA LYS A 135 -2.74 4.81 -9.49
C LYS A 135 -3.20 3.94 -10.66
N GLY A 136 -2.31 3.67 -11.62
CA GLY A 136 -2.69 3.15 -12.94
C GLY A 136 -2.64 1.62 -13.06
N ARG A 137 -1.78 0.97 -12.27
CA ARG A 137 -1.84 -0.46 -12.01
C ARG A 137 -2.71 -0.68 -10.80
#